data_AF-A0A0N1JNV7-F1
#
_entry.id   AF-A0A0N1JNV7-F1
#
_cell.length_a   1.000
_cell.length_b   1.000
_cell.length_c   1.000
_cell.angle_alpha   90.00
_cell.angle_beta   90.00
_cell.angle_gamma   90.00
#
_symmetry.space_group_name_H-M   'P 1'
#
loop_
_entity.id
_entity.type
_entity.pdbx_description
1 polymer ?
#
loop_
_entity_poly.entity_id
_entity_poly.type
_entity_poly.pdbx_seq_one_letter_code
_entity_poly.pdbx_strand_id
1 'polypeptide(L)' 'MERVFRSLKTEWIPPMGYTTVQQAQRDISHFLMHRYNWIRPHQFNGGLPPAQAEKKLNVVSGIS' A
#
# COMPACT_ATOMS: atom_id res chain seq x y z
N MET A 1 -3.54 2.99 -13.77
CA MET A 1 -2.58 2.97 -12.63
C MET A 1 -3.35 3.17 -11.35
N GLU A 2 -3.26 2.23 -10.41
CA GLU A 2 -3.78 2.42 -9.06
C GLU A 2 -2.91 3.42 -8.30
N ARG A 3 -3.54 4.37 -7.59
CA ARG A 3 -2.82 5.46 -6.92
C ARG A 3 -2.93 5.31 -5.41
N VAL A 4 -1.80 5.12 -4.74
CA VAL A 4 -1.67 4.98 -3.27
C VAL A 4 -2.56 6.00 -2.53
N PHE A 5 -2.38 7.29 -2.84
CA PHE A 5 -3.10 8.37 -2.17
C PHE A 5 -4.61 8.36 -2.41
N ARG A 6 -5.08 7.89 -3.58
CA ARG A 6 -6.52 7.80 -3.84
C ARG A 6 -7.14 6.82 -2.86
N SER A 7 -6.56 5.63 -2.77
CA SER A 7 -7.09 4.54 -1.95
C SER A 7 -6.91 4.79 -0.46
N LEU A 8 -5.79 5.39 -0.05
CA LEU A 8 -5.64 5.86 1.32
C LEU A 8 -6.79 6.79 1.73
N LYS A 9 -7.12 7.79 0.89
CA LYS A 9 -8.17 8.77 1.18
C LYS A 9 -9.58 8.20 1.16
N THR A 10 -9.87 7.25 0.25
CA THR A 10 -11.24 6.76 0.05
C THR A 10 -11.58 5.50 0.83
N GLU A 11 -10.58 4.69 1.19
CA GLU A 11 -10.80 3.36 1.76
C GLU A 11 -10.31 3.25 3.21
N TRP A 12 -9.37 4.10 3.66
CA TRP A 12 -8.71 3.93 4.95
C TRP A 12 -8.85 5.12 5.89
N ILE A 13 -8.65 6.34 5.40
CA ILE A 13 -8.77 7.55 6.24
C ILE A 13 -10.22 7.66 6.74
N PRO A 14 -10.45 7.82 8.06
CA PRO A 14 -11.78 8.03 8.60
C PRO A 14 -12.45 9.27 8.00
N PRO A 15 -13.77 9.26 7.76
CA PRO A 15 -14.47 10.42 7.19
C PRO A 15 -14.31 11.71 8.01
N MET A 16 -14.22 11.59 9.33
CA MET A 16 -14.00 12.70 10.25
C MET A 16 -12.51 13.06 10.46
N GLY A 17 -11.61 12.36 9.75
CA GLY A 17 -10.17 12.51 9.92
C GLY A 17 -9.63 11.90 11.20
N TYR A 18 -8.38 12.25 11.54
CA TYR A 18 -7.70 11.81 12.75
C TYR A 18 -7.68 12.95 13.77
N THR A 19 -7.83 12.61 15.06
CA THR A 19 -7.81 13.59 16.14
C THR A 19 -6.39 14.04 16.47
N THR A 20 -5.39 13.18 16.24
CA THR A 20 -3.98 13.49 16.51
C THR A 20 -3.07 13.04 15.37
N VAL A 21 -1.92 13.69 15.26
CA VAL A 21 -0.87 13.32 14.28
C VAL A 21 -0.35 11.91 14.57
N GLN A 22 -0.23 11.52 15.84
CA GLN A 22 0.25 10.20 16.25
C GLN A 22 -0.71 9.10 15.80
N GLN A 23 -2.03 9.34 15.91
CA GLN A 23 -3.04 8.41 15.40
C GLN A 23 -2.92 8.27 13.88
N ALA A 24 -2.82 9.41 13.16
CA ALA A 24 -2.64 9.42 11.71
C ALA A 24 -1.38 8.66 11.28
N GLN A 25 -0.25 8.91 11.96
CA GLN A 25 1.02 8.23 11.67
C GLN A 25 0.91 6.73 11.85
N ARG A 26 0.34 6.27 12.97
CA ARG A 26 0.18 4.83 13.24
C ARG A 26 -0.71 4.17 12.19
N ASP A 27 -1.85 4.79 11.89
CA ASP A 27 -2.84 4.18 11.00
C ASP A 27 -2.39 4.18 9.53
N ILE A 28 -1.80 5.28 9.05
CA ILE A 28 -1.22 5.36 7.70
C ILE A 28 -0.04 4.39 7.56
N SER A 29 0.81 4.27 8.59
CA SER A 29 1.90 3.28 8.58
C SER A 29 1.36 1.86 8.51
N HIS A 30 0.32 1.56 9.28
CA HIS A 30 -0.32 0.25 9.26
C HIS A 30 -0.94 -0.05 7.88
N PHE A 31 -1.66 0.91 7.29
CA PHE A 31 -2.20 0.80 5.93
C PHE A 31 -1.12 0.43 4.91
N LEU A 32 -0.01 1.17 4.89
CA LEU A 32 1.06 0.93 3.93
C LEU A 32 1.75 -0.42 4.16
N MET A 33 2.16 -0.69 5.41
CA MET A 33 3.00 -1.83 5.73
C MET A 33 2.26 -3.17 5.80
N HIS A 34 0.94 -3.18 6.04
CA HIS A 34 0.21 -4.44 6.20
C HIS A 34 -0.83 -4.65 5.12
N ARG A 35 -1.46 -3.58 4.62
CA ARG A 35 -2.57 -3.72 3.66
C ARG A 35 -2.13 -3.45 2.23
N TYR A 36 -1.65 -2.24 1.95
CA TYR A 36 -1.35 -1.80 0.59
C TYR A 36 -0.21 -2.61 -0.04
N ASN A 37 0.93 -2.74 0.65
CA ASN A 37 2.11 -3.40 0.07
C ASN A 37 1.99 -4.93 -0.02
N TRP A 38 1.18 -5.56 0.83
CA TRP A 38 1.21 -7.03 0.98
C TRP A 38 -0.09 -7.75 0.62
N ILE A 39 -1.24 -7.09 0.66
CA ILE A 39 -2.53 -7.76 0.47
C ILE A 39 -3.30 -7.19 -0.72
N ARG A 40 -3.15 -5.90 -1.01
CA ARG A 40 -3.94 -5.25 -2.06
C ARG A 40 -3.57 -5.79 -3.45
N PRO A 41 -4.52 -6.30 -4.23
CA PRO A 41 -4.24 -6.70 -5.60
C PRO A 41 -4.12 -5.45 -6.50
N HIS A 42 -3.09 -5.39 -7.35
CA HIS A 42 -2.91 -4.29 -8.29
C HIS A 42 -3.06 -4.77 -9.73
N GLN A 43 -3.94 -4.12 -10.50
CA GLN A 43 -4.18 -4.47 -11.91
C GLN A 43 -2.90 -4.44 -12.75
N PHE A 44 -2.04 -3.43 -12.53
CA PHE A 44 -0.76 -3.31 -13.24
C PHE A 44 0.21 -4.47 -12.94
N ASN A 45 0.13 -5.05 -11.75
CA ASN A 45 0.96 -6.17 -11.31
C ASN A 45 0.30 -7.54 -11.60
N GLY A 46 -0.68 -7.58 -12.52
CA GLY A 46 -1.43 -8.81 -12.81
C GLY A 46 -2.25 -9.33 -11.63
N GLY A 47 -2.72 -8.43 -10.76
CA GLY A 47 -3.45 -8.77 -9.54
C GLY A 47 -2.57 -9.05 -8.32
N LEU A 48 -1.23 -8.98 -8.45
CA LEU A 48 -0.33 -9.18 -7.32
C LEU A 48 -0.19 -7.91 -6.46
N PRO A 49 0.04 -8.06 -5.14
CA PRO A 49 0.48 -6.97 -4.28
C PRO A 49 1.85 -6.42 -4.65
N PRO A 50 2.16 -5.14 -4.32
CA PRO A 50 3.41 -4.50 -4.68
C PRO A 50 4.65 -5.27 -4.22
N ALA A 51 4.69 -5.70 -2.96
CA ALA A 51 5.85 -6.41 -2.42
C ALA A 51 6.12 -7.75 -3.12
N GLN A 52 5.06 -8.42 -3.61
CA GLN A 52 5.21 -9.66 -4.38
C GLN A 52 5.68 -9.38 -5.81
N ALA A 53 5.14 -8.33 -6.43
CA ALA A 53 5.56 -7.91 -7.76
C ALA A 53 7.04 -7.47 -7.78
N GLU A 54 7.48 -6.70 -6.77
CA GLU A 54 8.87 -6.28 -6.62
C GLU A 54 9.82 -7.46 -6.42
N LYS A 55 9.48 -8.43 -5.56
CA LYS A 55 10.28 -9.66 -5.41
C LYS A 55 10.45 -10.39 -6.75
N LYS A 56 9.39 -10.50 -7.54
CA LYS A 56 9.45 -11.10 -8.88
C LYS A 56 10.35 -10.30 -9.81
N LEU A 57 10.28 -8.97 -9.78
CA LEU A 57 11.14 -8.11 -10.57
C LEU A 57 12.62 -8.25 -10.17
N ASN A 58 12.93 -8.30 -8.87
CA ASN A 58 14.30 -8.46 -8.37
C ASN A 58 14.92 -9.80 -8.80
N VAL A 59 14.13 -10.88 -8.79
CA VAL A 59 14.57 -12.19 -9.31
C VAL A 59 14.90 -12.12 -10.81
N VAL A 60 14.12 -11.36 -11.59
CA VAL A 60 14.35 -11.18 -13.02
C VAL A 60 15.53 -10.24 -13.30
N SER A 61 15.77 -9.23 -12.45
CA SER A 61 16.85 -8.27 -12.62
C SER A 61 18.20 -8.75 -12.07
N GLY A 62 18.23 -9.81 -11.26
CA GLY A 62 19.46 -10.34 -10.66
C GLY A 62 20.07 -9.45 -9.57
N ILE A 63 19.34 -8.42 -9.13
CA ILE A 63 19.78 -7.51 -8.07
C ILE A 63 19.36 -8.12 -6.73
N SER A 64 20.35 -8.50 -5.92
CA SER A 64 20.17 -9.03 -4.55
C SER A 64 20.64 -8.04 -3.51
#